data_AF-A0AAE3W1R5-F1
#
_entry.id   AF-A0AAE3W1R5-F1
#
_cell.length_a   1.000
_cell.length_b   1.000
_cell.length_c   1.000
_cell.angle_alpha   90.00
_cell.angle_beta   90.00
_cell.angle_gamma   90.00
#
_symmetry.space_group_name_H-M   'P 1'
#
loop_
_entity.id
_entity.type
_entity.pdbx_description
1 polymer ?
#
loop_
_entity_poly.entity_id
_entity_poly.type
_entity_poly.pdbx_seq_one_letter_code
_entity_poly.pdbx_strand_id
1 'polypeptide(L)'
;MSTPDGHSESAASPPPGAVPPVPVFDAIVVYNPAAVPAQPGPPRAENPAPPGPPPAAPPQPGPAVIPAQAGPPAAETPARPGYPAIPAQPGPPPAESVPHGVPAQWRSPLAGSAPIPDDYPFPRLPQFDSVPAAWYGPPPPPPPRKRRGRTAVVVLAVFAALAAATAVAVYPVLTGRDADATAAPAETGPPPSPAPNALSYERVPWIRYQIDAALQAQAAALLAGDENGFLAPVAEGSTELTRDLRRRFETLRAMQVTGWSEEMIGAPTPVTGQGGRDEWRVVVDLRHCFVVPGCTVDGLRAETRWIETPAQGLRMVAFAPSEPEENGPRPWEVTNLTVAVGARTIVGVTPKYAKRLPELQKQAEAAALLADRYVRGDAGPVDRYRIFMADGKEWQRWYGGEDLEWAAGFAVPTGEARLDVVLNLSEMAEDYIDDTLRHELAHVATLRAAGYSDDDDFWWLIEGIADYVDELGVPVTEYEEAELVARYADEVDMKTGVVVPPPDANTEDWQVAARYGVGYYAVRRISERFGEPAMLAFFDAVVRDGKSLKDAAPLTLGKDWDDVNRDCLAYLKEVT
;
A
#
# COMPACT_ATOMS: atom_id res chain seq x y z
N MET A 1 2.92 -50.51 -75.36
CA MET A 1 1.47 -50.71 -75.12
C MET A 1 1.29 -50.85 -73.62
N SER A 2 0.55 -50.05 -72.87
CA SER A 2 0.08 -48.66 -72.94
C SER A 2 -0.21 -48.30 -71.48
N THR A 3 0.24 -47.11 -71.06
CA THR A 3 -0.20 -46.24 -69.95
C THR A 3 -0.56 -46.79 -68.54
N PRO A 4 0.01 -46.18 -67.48
CA PRO A 4 -0.48 -46.26 -66.10
C PRO A 4 -1.42 -45.08 -65.75
N ASP A 5 -2.42 -45.31 -64.90
CA ASP A 5 -3.22 -44.25 -64.26
C ASP A 5 -2.65 -43.94 -62.87
N GLY A 6 -2.30 -42.67 -62.69
CA GLY A 6 -1.85 -42.10 -61.41
C GLY A 6 -3.02 -41.57 -60.60
N HIS A 7 -3.12 -42.02 -59.35
CA HIS A 7 -3.92 -41.35 -58.32
C HIS A 7 -3.02 -40.37 -57.56
N SER A 8 -3.41 -39.10 -57.62
CA SER A 8 -2.85 -38.00 -56.84
C SER A 8 -3.62 -37.93 -55.52
N GLU A 9 -2.94 -38.21 -54.40
CA GLU A 9 -3.45 -37.90 -53.06
C GLU A 9 -3.27 -36.40 -52.80
N SER A 10 -4.40 -35.72 -52.61
CA SER A 10 -4.46 -34.33 -52.17
C SER A 10 -4.15 -34.26 -50.68
N ALA A 11 -3.01 -33.66 -50.33
CA ALA A 11 -2.69 -33.27 -48.96
C ALA A 11 -3.71 -32.22 -48.48
N ALA A 12 -4.42 -32.53 -47.38
CA ALA A 12 -5.28 -31.58 -46.69
C ALA A 12 -4.42 -30.62 -45.85
N SER A 13 -4.63 -29.32 -46.01
CA SER A 13 -4.06 -28.28 -45.14
C SER A 13 -4.59 -28.45 -43.70
N PRO A 14 -3.74 -28.30 -42.66
CA PRO A 14 -4.21 -28.25 -41.28
C PRO A 14 -5.01 -26.95 -41.04
N PRO A 15 -6.01 -26.96 -40.14
CA PRO A 15 -6.78 -25.78 -39.79
C PRO A 15 -5.89 -24.72 -39.10
N PRO A 16 -6.17 -23.42 -39.29
CA PRO A 16 -5.44 -22.36 -38.62
C PRO A 16 -5.90 -22.21 -37.17
N GLY A 17 -4.92 -22.10 -36.25
CA GLY A 17 -5.06 -21.31 -35.03
C GLY A 17 -5.62 -22.03 -33.80
N ALA A 18 -4.94 -23.06 -33.31
CA ALA A 18 -4.91 -23.31 -31.87
C ALA A 18 -3.54 -22.82 -31.38
N VAL A 19 -3.52 -21.71 -30.65
CA VAL A 19 -2.35 -21.27 -29.89
C VAL A 19 -2.17 -22.31 -28.77
N PRO A 20 -1.04 -23.04 -28.68
CA PRO A 20 -0.79 -23.89 -27.53
C PRO A 20 -0.63 -23.01 -26.28
N PRO A 21 -1.08 -23.45 -25.09
CA PRO A 21 -0.84 -22.72 -23.87
C PRO A 21 0.68 -22.53 -23.70
N VAL A 22 1.08 -21.28 -23.48
CA VAL A 22 2.41 -20.95 -22.98
C VAL A 22 2.40 -21.31 -21.50
N PRO A 23 3.39 -22.05 -20.96
CA PRO A 23 3.48 -22.19 -19.51
C PRO A 23 3.70 -20.80 -18.92
N VAL A 24 2.74 -20.35 -18.12
CA VAL A 24 2.85 -19.16 -17.29
C VAL A 24 3.57 -19.63 -16.02
N PHE A 25 4.68 -19.00 -15.69
CA PHE A 25 5.37 -19.19 -14.43
C PHE A 25 5.36 -17.83 -13.74
N ASP A 26 4.66 -17.80 -12.61
CA ASP A 26 4.27 -16.58 -11.94
C ASP A 26 5.28 -16.26 -10.85
N ALA A 27 5.56 -14.98 -10.71
CA ALA A 27 6.32 -14.51 -9.57
C ALA A 27 5.61 -13.30 -8.96
N ILE A 28 5.54 -13.28 -7.64
CA ILE A 28 4.67 -12.40 -6.86
C ILE A 28 5.54 -11.33 -6.17
N VAL A 29 5.35 -10.06 -6.49
CA VAL A 29 6.33 -9.02 -6.08
C VAL A 29 5.79 -8.12 -5.01
N VAL A 30 6.55 -7.89 -3.95
CA VAL A 30 6.39 -6.68 -3.14
C VAL A 30 7.08 -5.51 -3.85
N TYR A 31 6.30 -4.61 -4.46
CA TYR A 31 6.83 -3.48 -5.26
C TYR A 31 6.96 -2.19 -4.46
N ASN A 32 8.16 -1.58 -4.51
CA ASN A 32 8.43 -0.24 -3.97
C ASN A 32 9.33 0.56 -4.94
N PRO A 33 8.81 1.55 -5.66
CA PRO A 33 9.59 2.31 -6.66
C PRO A 33 10.47 3.42 -6.08
N ALA A 34 10.46 3.65 -4.76
CA ALA A 34 11.13 4.80 -4.15
C ALA A 34 12.65 4.61 -3.91
N ALA A 35 13.26 3.50 -4.35
CA ALA A 35 14.67 3.21 -4.13
C ALA A 35 15.61 4.02 -5.06
N VAL A 36 15.80 5.31 -4.75
CA VAL A 36 17.00 6.04 -5.20
C VAL A 36 18.19 5.53 -4.36
N PRO A 37 19.26 4.99 -4.96
CA PRO A 37 20.40 4.52 -4.19
C PRO A 37 21.03 5.67 -3.41
N ALA A 38 21.09 5.53 -2.09
CA ALA A 38 21.80 6.47 -1.23
C ALA A 38 23.25 6.58 -1.68
N GLN A 39 23.71 7.79 -2.02
CA GLN A 39 25.12 8.01 -2.32
C GLN A 39 25.97 7.66 -1.10
N PRO A 40 27.12 6.98 -1.27
CA PRO A 40 28.02 6.69 -0.17
C PRO A 40 28.50 8.02 0.44
N GLY A 41 28.15 8.24 1.71
CA GLY A 41 28.62 9.38 2.46
C GLY A 41 30.15 9.39 2.56
N PRO A 42 30.79 10.58 2.62
CA PRO A 42 32.23 10.67 2.79
C PRO A 42 32.70 9.98 4.08
N PRO A 43 33.95 9.49 4.13
CA PRO A 43 34.48 8.75 5.28
C PRO A 43 34.37 9.59 6.56
N ARG A 44 33.81 8.96 7.59
CA ARG A 44 33.58 9.54 8.92
C ARG A 44 34.93 9.89 9.56
N ALA A 45 35.19 11.18 9.75
CA ALA A 45 36.32 11.65 10.54
C ALA A 45 36.19 11.18 11.99
N GLU A 46 37.31 10.79 12.60
CA GLU A 46 37.41 10.37 13.99
C GLU A 46 36.80 11.42 14.93
N ASN A 47 35.88 10.98 15.80
CA ASN A 47 35.24 11.84 16.80
C ASN A 47 36.28 12.35 17.81
N PRO A 48 36.36 13.67 18.09
CA PRO A 48 37.09 14.15 19.25
C PRO A 48 36.39 13.72 20.55
N ALA A 49 37.20 13.54 21.60
CA ALA A 49 36.74 13.10 22.93
C ALA A 49 35.57 13.95 23.47
N PRO A 50 34.61 13.32 24.19
CA PRO A 50 33.45 14.03 24.71
C PRO A 50 33.85 15.09 25.74
N PRO A 51 33.19 16.26 25.76
CA PRO A 51 33.44 17.27 26.78
C PRO A 51 32.98 16.77 28.16
N GLY A 52 33.72 17.17 29.19
CA GLY A 52 33.40 16.84 30.58
C GLY A 52 32.04 17.38 31.04
N PRO A 53 31.49 16.83 32.14
CA PRO A 53 30.15 17.17 32.61
C PRO A 53 30.04 18.65 33.00
N PRO A 54 28.90 19.30 32.75
CA PRO A 54 28.67 20.69 33.12
C PRO A 54 28.58 20.87 34.65
N PRO A 55 28.95 22.05 35.18
CA PRO A 55 28.82 22.35 36.61
C PRO A 55 27.34 22.40 37.03
N ALA A 56 27.09 21.98 38.27
CA ALA A 56 25.75 21.89 38.86
C ALA A 56 25.02 23.24 38.89
N ALA A 57 23.73 23.22 38.53
CA ALA A 57 22.85 24.37 38.55
C ALA A 57 22.57 24.83 40.01
N PRO A 58 22.42 26.15 40.25
CA PRO A 58 22.02 26.68 41.55
C PRO A 58 20.56 26.32 41.89
N PRO A 59 20.19 26.25 43.18
CA PRO A 59 18.86 25.82 43.62
C PRO A 59 17.77 26.82 43.22
N GLN A 60 16.66 26.28 42.71
CA GLN A 60 15.45 27.03 42.37
C GLN A 60 14.74 27.55 43.64
N PRO A 61 14.24 28.79 43.67
CA PRO A 61 13.39 29.28 44.75
C PRO A 61 12.00 28.66 44.69
N GLY A 62 11.44 28.34 45.87
CA GLY A 62 10.11 27.73 46.02
C GLY A 62 8.95 28.64 45.56
N PRO A 63 7.76 28.07 45.32
CA PRO A 63 6.64 28.78 44.73
C PRO A 63 6.06 29.83 45.70
N ALA A 64 5.85 31.04 45.16
CA ALA A 64 5.17 32.12 45.84
C ALA A 64 3.65 31.89 45.89
N VAL A 65 3.05 32.10 47.06
CA VAL A 65 1.60 32.09 47.28
C VAL A 65 1.01 33.39 46.74
N ILE A 66 0.09 33.29 45.78
CA ILE A 66 -0.69 34.43 45.23
C ILE A 66 -2.05 34.48 45.95
N PRO A 67 -2.52 35.65 46.45
CA PRO A 67 -3.84 35.77 47.03
C PRO A 67 -4.95 35.83 45.96
N ALA A 68 -6.08 35.21 46.27
CA ALA A 68 -7.26 35.10 45.39
C ALA A 68 -7.87 36.47 45.05
N GLN A 69 -8.08 36.71 43.74
CA GLN A 69 -8.90 37.82 43.24
C GLN A 69 -10.35 37.38 43.06
N ALA A 70 -11.27 38.25 43.49
CA ALA A 70 -12.72 38.08 43.32
C ALA A 70 -13.12 38.23 41.84
N GLY A 71 -13.93 37.30 41.34
CA GLY A 71 -14.44 37.32 39.96
C GLY A 71 -15.54 38.37 39.73
N PRO A 72 -15.72 38.82 38.48
CA PRO A 72 -16.77 39.77 38.09
C PRO A 72 -18.15 39.10 37.95
N PRO A 73 -19.26 39.87 38.01
CA PRO A 73 -20.62 39.34 37.95
C PRO A 73 -21.00 38.91 36.53
N ALA A 74 -21.81 37.84 36.46
CA ALA A 74 -22.34 37.26 35.23
C ALA A 74 -23.30 38.21 34.51
N ALA A 75 -23.13 38.34 33.19
CA ALA A 75 -24.05 39.03 32.30
C ALA A 75 -25.11 38.04 31.77
N GLU A 76 -26.37 38.49 31.77
CA GLU A 76 -27.54 37.78 31.27
C GLU A 76 -27.53 37.63 29.74
N THR A 77 -27.77 36.40 29.27
CA THR A 77 -27.94 36.08 27.84
C THR A 77 -29.42 36.16 27.45
N PRO A 78 -29.80 36.84 26.34
CA PRO A 78 -31.19 36.90 25.90
C PRO A 78 -31.65 35.59 25.21
N ALA A 79 -32.90 35.23 25.47
CA ALA A 79 -33.57 34.02 25.04
C ALA A 79 -33.81 33.92 23.51
N ARG A 80 -33.64 32.70 22.96
CA ARG A 80 -34.06 32.34 21.59
C ARG A 80 -35.50 31.79 21.57
N PRO A 81 -36.29 32.04 20.50
CA PRO A 81 -37.64 31.49 20.34
C PRO A 81 -37.63 29.98 20.01
N GLY A 82 -38.62 29.25 20.55
CA GLY A 82 -38.60 27.80 20.68
C GLY A 82 -39.05 26.96 19.47
N TYR A 83 -38.68 25.68 19.57
CA TYR A 83 -39.22 24.56 18.79
C TYR A 83 -40.26 23.78 19.63
N PRO A 84 -41.27 23.16 19.01
CA PRO A 84 -42.25 22.34 19.73
C PRO A 84 -41.65 21.01 20.20
N ALA A 85 -42.06 20.59 21.40
CA ALA A 85 -41.56 19.42 22.11
C ALA A 85 -42.01 18.08 21.49
N ILE A 86 -41.10 17.11 21.45
CA ILE A 86 -41.38 15.69 21.17
C ILE A 86 -41.73 15.00 22.51
N PRO A 87 -42.80 14.18 22.58
CA PRO A 87 -43.15 13.48 23.82
C PRO A 87 -42.13 12.39 24.18
N ALA A 88 -41.72 12.39 25.46
CA ALA A 88 -40.74 11.48 26.04
C ALA A 88 -41.26 10.04 26.16
N GLN A 89 -40.39 9.06 25.89
CA GLN A 89 -40.64 7.65 26.22
C GLN A 89 -40.34 7.34 27.70
N PRO A 90 -41.07 6.40 28.33
CA PRO A 90 -40.84 6.00 29.71
C PRO A 90 -39.58 5.14 29.86
N GLY A 91 -38.73 5.50 30.82
CA GLY A 91 -37.53 4.75 31.19
C GLY A 91 -37.82 3.47 32.00
N PRO A 92 -36.84 2.55 32.09
CA PRO A 92 -36.97 1.28 32.81
C PRO A 92 -36.95 1.46 34.35
N PRO A 93 -37.53 0.52 35.12
CA PRO A 93 -37.60 0.59 36.58
C PRO A 93 -36.23 0.35 37.26
N PRO A 94 -36.06 0.82 38.51
CA PRO A 94 -34.78 0.79 39.22
C PRO A 94 -34.44 -0.61 39.74
N ALA A 95 -33.16 -0.98 39.65
CA ALA A 95 -32.61 -2.21 40.19
C ALA A 95 -32.37 -2.11 41.70
N GLU A 96 -32.72 -3.17 42.42
CA GLU A 96 -32.51 -3.36 43.86
C GLU A 96 -31.02 -3.44 44.23
N SER A 97 -30.72 -2.89 45.41
CA SER A 97 -29.42 -2.89 46.07
C SER A 97 -29.07 -4.25 46.72
N VAL A 98 -27.86 -4.76 46.47
CA VAL A 98 -27.22 -5.83 47.25
C VAL A 98 -25.81 -5.38 47.67
N PRO A 99 -25.34 -5.68 48.91
CA PRO A 99 -24.27 -4.93 49.57
C PRO A 99 -22.85 -5.47 49.35
N HIS A 100 -21.89 -4.60 49.67
CA HIS A 100 -20.43 -4.72 49.56
C HIS A 100 -19.79 -6.01 50.12
N GLY A 101 -18.79 -6.49 49.37
CA GLY A 101 -17.68 -7.33 49.86
C GLY A 101 -16.49 -7.25 48.92
N VAL A 102 -15.47 -6.48 49.28
CA VAL A 102 -14.15 -6.47 48.61
C VAL A 102 -13.28 -7.55 49.25
N PRO A 103 -12.47 -8.29 48.47
CA PRO A 103 -11.05 -8.27 48.82
C PRO A 103 -10.11 -8.14 47.62
N ALA A 104 -8.96 -7.54 47.94
CA ALA A 104 -7.81 -7.26 47.10
C ALA A 104 -7.20 -8.50 46.45
N GLN A 105 -6.86 -8.38 45.16
CA GLN A 105 -5.74 -9.09 44.51
C GLN A 105 -5.68 -8.76 43.00
N TRP A 106 -4.95 -7.71 42.64
CA TRP A 106 -4.35 -7.58 41.30
C TRP A 106 -2.83 -7.65 41.47
N ARG A 107 -2.34 -8.89 41.56
CA ARG A 107 -0.97 -9.23 41.17
C ARG A 107 -1.11 -10.07 39.91
N SER A 108 -0.53 -9.60 38.81
CA SER A 108 -0.34 -10.41 37.61
C SER A 108 0.51 -11.63 37.93
N PRO A 109 0.17 -12.79 37.32
CA PRO A 109 1.19 -13.66 36.81
C PRO A 109 0.98 -13.92 35.31
N LEU A 110 2.04 -13.65 34.56
CA LEU A 110 2.41 -14.37 33.36
C LEU A 110 2.45 -15.89 33.64
N ALA A 111 2.23 -16.67 32.58
CA ALA A 111 2.26 -18.14 32.48
C ALA A 111 0.89 -18.83 32.65
N GLY A 112 0.34 -19.26 31.52
CA GLY A 112 -0.84 -20.12 31.45
C GLY A 112 -1.54 -20.02 30.11
N SER A 113 -0.93 -20.59 29.07
CA SER A 113 -1.62 -20.86 27.80
C SER A 113 -2.83 -21.74 28.07
N ALA A 114 -4.03 -21.22 27.85
CA ALA A 114 -5.23 -22.04 27.81
C ALA A 114 -5.16 -22.99 26.60
N PRO A 115 -5.51 -24.28 26.74
CA PRO A 115 -5.62 -25.17 25.59
C PRO A 115 -6.76 -24.71 24.67
N ILE A 116 -6.45 -24.62 23.38
CA ILE A 116 -7.42 -24.38 22.31
C ILE A 116 -8.34 -25.61 22.24
N PRO A 117 -9.67 -25.46 22.12
CA PRO A 117 -10.57 -26.59 21.85
C PRO A 117 -10.26 -27.22 20.48
N ASP A 118 -9.98 -28.52 20.45
CA ASP A 118 -9.68 -29.34 19.26
C ASP A 118 -10.84 -29.48 18.24
N ASP A 119 -11.94 -28.72 18.37
CA ASP A 119 -13.19 -28.94 17.65
C ASP A 119 -13.57 -27.81 16.67
N TYR A 120 -12.60 -27.22 15.95
CA TYR A 120 -12.91 -26.49 14.72
C TYR A 120 -12.80 -27.45 13.51
N PRO A 121 -13.93 -27.96 12.96
CA PRO A 121 -13.87 -28.80 11.78
C PRO A 121 -13.56 -27.92 10.56
N PHE A 122 -12.31 -27.96 10.10
CA PHE A 122 -12.04 -27.63 8.70
C PHE A 122 -12.78 -28.64 7.82
N PRO A 123 -13.61 -28.23 6.86
CA PRO A 123 -14.14 -29.15 5.87
C PRO A 123 -12.98 -29.76 5.09
N ARG A 124 -12.83 -31.09 5.13
CA ARG A 124 -11.92 -31.82 4.25
C ARG A 124 -12.30 -31.50 2.80
N LEU A 125 -11.38 -30.92 2.04
CA LEU A 125 -11.52 -30.78 0.60
C LEU A 125 -11.61 -32.17 -0.05
N PRO A 126 -12.37 -32.33 -1.15
CA PRO A 126 -12.43 -33.59 -1.89
C PRO A 126 -11.04 -33.96 -2.42
N GLN A 127 -10.60 -35.19 -2.16
CA GLN A 127 -9.41 -35.75 -2.81
C GLN A 127 -9.70 -35.88 -4.32
N PHE A 128 -8.94 -35.18 -5.15
CA PHE A 128 -8.98 -35.37 -6.60
C PHE A 128 -8.03 -36.51 -6.98
N ASP A 129 -8.57 -37.52 -7.63
CA ASP A 129 -7.78 -38.62 -8.21
C ASP A 129 -6.86 -38.08 -9.31
N SER A 130 -5.56 -38.33 -9.15
CA SER A 130 -4.49 -37.97 -10.07
C SER A 130 -4.73 -38.48 -11.50
N VAL A 131 -4.75 -37.57 -12.48
CA VAL A 131 -4.72 -37.88 -13.91
C VAL A 131 -3.26 -38.09 -14.35
N PRO A 132 -2.92 -39.12 -15.15
CA PRO A 132 -1.53 -39.40 -15.49
C PRO A 132 -0.90 -38.36 -16.43
N ALA A 133 0.35 -38.00 -16.11
CA ALA A 133 1.18 -37.04 -16.83
C ALA A 133 1.41 -37.45 -18.31
N ALA A 134 1.04 -36.56 -19.23
CA ALA A 134 1.38 -36.66 -20.65
C ALA A 134 2.70 -35.96 -20.92
N TRP A 135 3.67 -36.72 -21.44
CA TRP A 135 5.00 -36.24 -21.86
C TRP A 135 4.91 -35.24 -23.02
N TYR A 136 5.53 -34.06 -22.87
CA TYR A 136 5.76 -33.09 -23.95
C TYR A 136 7.26 -32.80 -24.13
N GLY A 137 7.70 -32.74 -25.39
CA GLY A 137 9.10 -32.47 -25.77
C GLY A 137 9.47 -30.97 -25.74
N PRO A 138 10.77 -30.65 -25.93
CA PRO A 138 11.30 -29.30 -25.70
C PRO A 138 10.86 -28.25 -26.74
N PRO A 139 10.60 -26.99 -26.32
CA PRO A 139 10.18 -25.90 -27.21
C PRO A 139 11.33 -25.30 -28.05
N PRO A 140 11.01 -24.60 -29.17
CA PRO A 140 12.01 -23.93 -30.02
C PRO A 140 12.54 -22.60 -29.42
N PRO A 141 13.77 -22.19 -29.76
CA PRO A 141 14.41 -21.00 -29.18
C PRO A 141 13.81 -19.67 -29.69
N PRO A 142 13.79 -18.60 -28.86
CA PRO A 142 13.25 -17.29 -29.21
C PRO A 142 14.16 -16.49 -30.17
N PRO A 143 13.60 -15.53 -30.94
CA PRO A 143 14.36 -14.72 -31.89
C PRO A 143 15.21 -13.63 -31.20
N PRO A 144 16.38 -13.26 -31.77
CA PRO A 144 17.31 -12.32 -31.14
C PRO A 144 16.82 -10.85 -31.20
N ARG A 145 16.77 -10.19 -30.03
CA ARG A 145 16.52 -8.74 -29.91
C ARG A 145 17.78 -7.92 -30.22
N LYS A 146 17.62 -6.88 -31.06
CA LYS A 146 18.70 -6.01 -31.54
C LYS A 146 19.19 -5.03 -30.48
N ARG A 147 20.48 -5.11 -30.15
CA ARG A 147 21.24 -4.11 -29.36
C ARG A 147 21.18 -2.72 -30.00
N ARG A 148 20.62 -1.73 -29.30
CA ARG A 148 20.91 -0.29 -29.51
C ARG A 148 21.68 0.22 -28.30
N GLY A 149 23.00 0.02 -28.33
CA GLY A 149 23.92 0.60 -27.36
C GLY A 149 24.65 1.82 -27.93
N ARG A 150 24.98 2.75 -27.01
CA ARG A 150 26.13 3.69 -27.01
C ARG A 150 25.93 5.20 -27.28
N THR A 151 24.71 5.75 -27.32
CA THR A 151 24.55 7.24 -27.38
C THR A 151 24.02 7.92 -26.11
N ALA A 152 23.66 7.18 -25.05
CA ALA A 152 23.09 7.76 -23.83
C ALA A 152 24.12 8.37 -22.85
N VAL A 153 25.41 8.01 -22.93
CA VAL A 153 26.42 8.38 -21.92
C VAL A 153 26.92 9.83 -22.06
N VAL A 154 26.77 10.45 -23.23
CA VAL A 154 27.29 11.83 -23.46
C VAL A 154 26.27 12.91 -23.09
N VAL A 155 24.97 12.60 -23.06
CA VAL A 155 23.91 13.57 -22.71
C VAL A 155 23.79 13.79 -21.19
N LEU A 156 24.07 12.76 -20.39
CA LEU A 156 23.98 12.83 -18.92
C LEU A 156 25.03 13.76 -18.28
N ALA A 157 26.24 13.82 -18.86
CA ALA A 157 27.34 14.62 -18.31
C ALA A 157 27.13 16.14 -18.48
N VAL A 158 26.38 16.58 -19.49
CA VAL A 158 26.09 18.01 -19.72
C VAL A 158 24.96 18.52 -18.82
N PHE A 159 23.98 17.66 -18.48
CA PHE A 159 22.91 18.01 -17.54
C PHE A 159 23.40 18.14 -16.09
N ALA A 160 24.32 17.28 -15.65
CA ALA A 160 24.89 17.34 -14.30
C ALA A 160 25.69 18.64 -14.04
N ALA A 161 26.36 19.18 -15.07
CA ALA A 161 27.12 20.42 -14.95
C ALA A 161 26.22 21.68 -14.91
N LEU A 162 25.05 21.65 -15.55
CA LEU A 162 24.08 22.76 -15.48
C LEU A 162 23.27 22.77 -14.18
N ALA A 163 23.00 21.60 -13.59
CA ALA A 163 22.27 21.50 -12.31
C ALA A 163 23.11 21.97 -11.10
N ALA A 164 24.44 21.86 -11.15
CA ALA A 164 25.32 22.31 -10.08
C ALA A 164 25.44 23.86 -10.00
N ALA A 165 25.18 24.57 -11.11
CA ALA A 165 25.27 26.03 -11.16
C ALA A 165 24.01 26.74 -10.63
N THR A 166 22.84 26.09 -10.64
CA THR A 166 21.58 26.66 -10.12
C THR A 166 21.41 26.47 -8.61
N ALA A 167 22.06 25.48 -7.99
CA ALA A 167 21.91 25.18 -6.57
C ALA A 167 22.54 26.21 -5.61
N VAL A 168 23.52 27.00 -6.07
CA VAL A 168 24.24 27.97 -5.21
C VAL A 168 23.52 29.33 -5.11
N ALA A 169 22.52 29.61 -5.97
CA ALA A 169 21.82 30.90 -5.99
C ALA A 169 20.48 30.92 -5.23
N VAL A 170 19.91 29.76 -4.86
CA VAL A 170 18.52 29.67 -4.33
C VAL A 170 18.47 29.42 -2.81
N TYR A 171 19.56 28.97 -2.19
CA TYR A 171 19.56 28.55 -0.78
C TYR A 171 19.25 29.65 0.27
N PRO A 172 19.55 30.96 0.06
CA PRO A 172 19.17 31.98 1.04
C PRO A 172 17.66 32.30 1.08
N VAL A 173 16.87 31.88 0.09
CA VAL A 173 15.43 32.22 0.00
C VAL A 173 14.54 31.24 0.76
N LEU A 174 15.03 30.03 1.07
CA LEU A 174 14.22 28.96 1.69
C LEU A 174 14.30 28.90 3.22
N THR A 175 15.16 29.69 3.87
CA THR A 175 15.34 29.63 5.34
C THR A 175 14.85 30.87 6.08
N GLY A 176 13.98 31.68 5.45
CA GLY A 176 13.38 32.91 5.98
C GLY A 176 12.97 32.81 7.46
N ARG A 177 13.92 33.14 8.33
CA ARG A 177 13.78 33.27 9.77
C ARG A 177 13.81 34.77 10.05
N ASP A 178 12.70 35.43 9.79
CA ASP A 178 12.55 36.82 10.20
C ASP A 178 12.20 36.86 11.68
N ALA A 179 13.11 37.49 12.42
CA ALA A 179 12.95 37.87 13.81
C ALA A 179 11.98 39.05 13.93
N ASP A 180 11.14 39.00 14.98
CA ASP A 180 10.36 40.12 15.54
C ASP A 180 9.58 40.99 14.55
N ALA A 181 8.48 40.44 14.02
CA ALA A 181 7.35 41.24 13.56
C ALA A 181 6.19 41.07 14.55
N THR A 182 5.86 42.12 15.29
CA THR A 182 4.62 42.24 16.07
C THR A 182 3.43 41.88 15.18
N ALA A 183 2.79 40.73 15.47
CA ALA A 183 1.61 40.26 14.76
C ALA A 183 0.47 41.29 14.91
N ALA A 184 0.11 41.92 13.79
CA ALA A 184 -1.17 42.62 13.69
C ALA A 184 -2.30 41.64 14.02
N PRO A 185 -3.41 42.08 14.64
CA PRO A 185 -4.55 41.21 14.91
C PRO A 185 -5.00 40.57 13.60
N ALA A 186 -5.04 39.23 13.57
CA ALA A 186 -5.54 38.49 12.42
C ALA A 186 -6.97 38.95 12.13
N GLU A 187 -7.20 39.56 10.97
CA GLU A 187 -8.54 39.84 10.50
C GLU A 187 -9.28 38.50 10.37
N THR A 188 -10.28 38.29 11.22
CA THR A 188 -11.11 37.09 11.23
C THR A 188 -12.14 37.20 10.11
N GLY A 189 -11.73 36.97 8.87
CA GLY A 189 -12.62 36.98 7.71
C GLY A 189 -11.96 36.48 6.43
N PRO A 190 -12.75 36.12 5.40
CA PRO A 190 -12.21 35.83 4.08
C PRO A 190 -11.37 37.01 3.57
N PRO A 191 -10.22 36.76 2.91
CA PRO A 191 -9.49 37.83 2.24
C PRO A 191 -10.42 38.54 1.22
N PRO A 192 -10.33 39.87 1.09
CA PRO A 192 -11.15 40.60 0.12
C PRO A 192 -10.83 40.12 -1.30
N SER A 193 -11.85 40.15 -2.17
CA SER A 193 -11.63 39.86 -3.59
C SER A 193 -10.64 40.88 -4.18
N PRO A 194 -9.62 40.43 -4.92
CA PRO A 194 -8.62 41.31 -5.48
C PRO A 194 -9.21 42.21 -6.56
N ALA A 195 -8.59 43.37 -6.80
CA ALA A 195 -8.96 44.23 -7.91
C ALA A 195 -8.77 43.49 -9.26
N PRO A 196 -9.55 43.81 -10.31
CA PRO A 196 -9.46 43.13 -11.61
C PRO A 196 -8.07 43.18 -12.27
N ASN A 197 -7.24 44.15 -11.90
CA ASN A 197 -5.87 44.35 -12.39
C ASN A 197 -4.79 44.04 -11.34
N ALA A 198 -5.16 43.38 -10.23
CA ALA A 198 -4.21 42.97 -9.21
C ALA A 198 -3.16 42.02 -9.80
N LEU A 199 -1.92 42.18 -9.36
CA LEU A 199 -0.84 41.30 -9.79
C LEU A 199 -1.04 39.89 -9.23
N SER A 200 -0.53 38.86 -9.90
CA SER A 200 -0.78 37.46 -9.49
C SER A 200 -0.43 37.20 -8.03
N TYR A 201 0.66 37.77 -7.49
CA TYR A 201 1.04 37.60 -6.08
C TYR A 201 0.04 38.20 -5.09
N GLU A 202 -0.68 39.27 -5.47
CA GLU A 202 -1.72 39.91 -4.64
C GLU A 202 -3.00 39.06 -4.60
N ARG A 203 -3.21 38.24 -5.64
CA ARG A 203 -4.38 37.37 -5.78
C ARG A 203 -4.23 36.06 -5.03
N VAL A 204 -2.98 35.59 -4.81
CA VAL A 204 -2.69 34.29 -4.19
C VAL A 204 -3.46 34.05 -2.87
N PRO A 205 -3.52 34.98 -1.89
CA PRO A 205 -4.26 34.74 -0.64
C PRO A 205 -5.76 34.50 -0.87
N TRP A 206 -6.37 35.27 -1.78
CA TRP A 206 -7.78 35.11 -2.14
C TRP A 206 -8.04 33.80 -2.90
N ILE A 207 -7.19 33.48 -3.89
CA ILE A 207 -7.27 32.21 -4.63
C ILE A 207 -7.15 31.02 -3.69
N ARG A 208 -6.16 31.04 -2.80
CA ARG A 208 -5.98 30.00 -1.79
C ARG A 208 -7.26 29.79 -0.98
N TYR A 209 -7.81 30.87 -0.42
CA TYR A 209 -9.04 30.80 0.37
C TYR A 209 -10.21 30.20 -0.41
N GLN A 210 -10.39 30.60 -1.68
CA GLN A 210 -11.49 30.09 -2.51
C GLN A 210 -11.32 28.60 -2.85
N ILE A 211 -10.10 28.16 -3.18
CA ILE A 211 -9.82 26.74 -3.45
C ILE A 211 -10.00 25.91 -2.18
N ASP A 212 -9.43 26.34 -1.05
CA ASP A 212 -9.56 25.63 0.23
C ASP A 212 -11.05 25.46 0.61
N ALA A 213 -11.86 26.51 0.44
CA ALA A 213 -13.29 26.44 0.68
C ALA A 213 -14.02 25.48 -0.28
N ALA A 214 -13.64 25.47 -1.57
CA ALA A 214 -14.23 24.58 -2.57
C ALA A 214 -13.87 23.10 -2.32
N LEU A 215 -12.62 22.80 -1.99
CA LEU A 215 -12.14 21.47 -1.62
C LEU A 215 -12.82 20.96 -0.35
N GLN A 216 -12.94 21.80 0.69
CA GLN A 216 -13.68 21.42 1.91
C GLN A 216 -15.15 21.12 1.64
N ALA A 217 -15.81 21.91 0.78
CA ALA A 217 -17.19 21.67 0.40
C ALA A 217 -17.35 20.39 -0.44
N GLN A 218 -16.42 20.15 -1.38
CA GLN A 218 -16.36 18.94 -2.19
C GLN A 218 -16.19 17.70 -1.30
N ALA A 219 -15.24 17.72 -0.37
CA ALA A 219 -15.02 16.66 0.62
C ALA A 219 -16.26 16.38 1.47
N ALA A 220 -16.89 17.43 2.01
CA ALA A 220 -18.12 17.30 2.80
C ALA A 220 -19.28 16.70 1.97
N ALA A 221 -19.40 17.08 0.70
CA ALA A 221 -20.41 16.55 -0.20
C ALA A 221 -20.18 15.05 -0.52
N LEU A 222 -18.93 14.62 -0.72
CA LEU A 222 -18.61 13.19 -0.87
C LEU A 222 -19.05 12.39 0.34
N LEU A 223 -18.72 12.85 1.55
CA LEU A 223 -19.09 12.16 2.79
C LEU A 223 -20.61 12.15 3.02
N ALA A 224 -21.31 13.22 2.64
CA ALA A 224 -22.76 13.33 2.71
C ALA A 224 -23.50 12.53 1.62
N GLY A 225 -22.80 12.03 0.59
CA GLY A 225 -23.42 11.38 -0.56
C GLY A 225 -24.13 12.37 -1.50
N ASP A 226 -23.69 13.63 -1.52
CA ASP A 226 -24.19 14.67 -2.42
C ASP A 226 -23.30 14.78 -3.67
N GLU A 227 -23.67 14.07 -4.74
CA GLU A 227 -22.94 14.10 -6.01
C GLU A 227 -22.90 15.52 -6.61
N ASN A 228 -24.01 16.27 -6.52
CA ASN A 228 -24.08 17.61 -7.09
C ASN A 228 -23.17 18.58 -6.33
N GLY A 229 -23.13 18.47 -5.00
CA GLY A 229 -22.19 19.21 -4.16
C GLY A 229 -20.73 18.84 -4.47
N PHE A 230 -20.45 17.55 -4.69
CA PHE A 230 -19.10 17.07 -5.04
C PHE A 230 -18.63 17.64 -6.39
N LEU A 231 -19.55 17.76 -7.37
CA LEU A 231 -19.24 18.30 -8.70
C LEU A 231 -19.31 19.84 -8.77
N ALA A 232 -19.79 20.51 -7.73
CA ALA A 232 -20.01 21.96 -7.73
C ALA A 232 -18.78 22.84 -8.06
N PRO A 233 -17.53 22.44 -7.74
CA PRO A 233 -16.35 23.22 -8.12
C PRO A 233 -16.02 23.18 -9.62
N VAL A 234 -16.54 22.21 -10.38
CA VAL A 234 -16.19 21.97 -11.78
C VAL A 234 -16.68 23.11 -12.69
N ALA A 235 -15.81 23.58 -13.59
CA ALA A 235 -16.17 24.59 -14.57
C ALA A 235 -17.22 24.07 -15.56
N GLU A 236 -18.19 24.92 -15.88
CA GLU A 236 -19.20 24.64 -16.88
C GLU A 236 -18.54 24.31 -18.24
N GLY A 237 -19.01 23.24 -18.90
CA GLY A 237 -18.44 22.76 -20.16
C GLY A 237 -17.26 21.79 -20.04
N SER A 238 -16.74 21.54 -18.83
CA SER A 238 -15.69 20.54 -18.58
C SER A 238 -16.22 19.10 -18.55
N THR A 239 -16.85 18.66 -19.65
CA THR A 239 -17.59 17.38 -19.74
C THR A 239 -16.76 16.15 -19.32
N GLU A 240 -15.49 16.10 -19.70
CA GLU A 240 -14.59 15.00 -19.35
C GLU A 240 -14.30 14.97 -17.85
N LEU A 241 -13.96 16.12 -17.24
CA LEU A 241 -13.75 16.23 -15.80
C LEU A 241 -15.02 15.90 -15.01
N THR A 242 -16.19 16.37 -15.45
CA THR A 242 -17.46 16.01 -14.81
C THR A 242 -17.71 14.51 -14.86
N ARG A 243 -17.44 13.84 -15.99
CA ARG A 243 -17.58 12.38 -16.10
C ARG A 243 -16.59 11.65 -15.19
N ASP A 244 -15.35 12.12 -15.16
CA ASP A 244 -14.28 11.57 -14.33
C ASP A 244 -14.62 11.64 -12.84
N LEU A 245 -15.00 12.82 -12.36
CA LEU A 245 -15.35 13.04 -10.95
C LEU A 245 -16.66 12.33 -10.56
N ARG A 246 -17.65 12.23 -11.46
CA ARG A 246 -18.85 11.42 -11.19
C ARG A 246 -18.48 9.95 -10.97
N ARG A 247 -17.63 9.38 -11.84
CA ARG A 247 -17.13 8.01 -11.64
C ARG A 247 -16.43 7.88 -10.28
N ARG A 248 -15.49 8.78 -9.97
CA ARG A 248 -14.75 8.72 -8.70
C ARG A 248 -15.70 8.78 -7.51
N PHE A 249 -16.70 9.67 -7.55
CA PHE A 249 -17.76 9.75 -6.54
C PHE A 249 -18.48 8.41 -6.39
N GLU A 250 -19.00 7.85 -7.48
CA GLU A 250 -19.71 6.56 -7.45
C GLU A 250 -18.84 5.43 -6.87
N THR A 251 -17.59 5.31 -7.32
CA THR A 251 -16.65 4.30 -6.82
C THR A 251 -16.32 4.50 -5.34
N LEU A 252 -15.97 5.72 -4.91
CA LEU A 252 -15.64 6.03 -3.51
C LEU A 252 -16.84 5.78 -2.58
N ARG A 253 -18.06 6.07 -3.04
CA ARG A 253 -19.30 5.75 -2.32
C ARG A 253 -19.54 4.24 -2.25
N ALA A 254 -19.28 3.50 -3.34
CA ALA A 254 -19.39 2.04 -3.36
C ALA A 254 -18.37 1.35 -2.42
N MET A 255 -17.17 1.93 -2.30
CA MET A 255 -16.14 1.54 -1.31
C MET A 255 -16.48 1.97 0.13
N GLN A 256 -17.60 2.64 0.35
CA GLN A 256 -18.05 3.15 1.65
C GLN A 256 -17.03 4.09 2.30
N VAL A 257 -16.60 5.13 1.58
CA VAL A 257 -15.78 6.21 2.15
C VAL A 257 -16.41 6.77 3.44
N THR A 258 -15.64 6.73 4.53
CA THR A 258 -16.03 7.20 5.86
C THR A 258 -15.20 8.39 6.33
N GLY A 259 -14.01 8.57 5.76
CA GLY A 259 -13.16 9.74 5.97
C GLY A 259 -12.60 10.22 4.64
N TRP A 260 -12.66 11.53 4.43
CA TRP A 260 -12.12 12.19 3.25
C TRP A 260 -11.75 13.63 3.59
N SER A 261 -10.54 14.05 3.25
CA SER A 261 -10.14 15.45 3.31
C SER A 261 -9.23 15.80 2.15
N GLU A 262 -9.36 17.03 1.69
CA GLU A 262 -8.60 17.59 0.57
C GLU A 262 -7.94 18.86 1.08
N GLU A 263 -6.61 18.82 1.24
CA GLU A 263 -5.84 19.94 1.78
C GLU A 263 -4.83 20.44 0.76
N MET A 264 -4.82 21.75 0.50
CA MET A 264 -3.82 22.33 -0.39
C MET A 264 -2.40 22.25 0.20
N ILE A 265 -1.47 21.65 -0.55
CA ILE A 265 -0.04 21.70 -0.25
C ILE A 265 0.62 22.86 -1.03
N GLY A 266 1.33 23.73 -0.31
CA GLY A 266 2.01 24.88 -0.93
C GLY A 266 1.04 25.98 -1.36
N ALA A 267 1.54 26.95 -2.12
CA ALA A 267 0.74 28.06 -2.64
C ALA A 267 0.26 27.78 -4.08
N PRO A 268 -0.94 28.26 -4.48
CA PRO A 268 -1.37 28.22 -5.87
C PRO A 268 -0.34 28.88 -6.78
N THR A 269 -0.03 28.22 -7.90
CA THR A 269 0.95 28.72 -8.87
C THR A 269 0.25 29.09 -10.18
N PRO A 270 0.51 30.28 -10.75
CA PRO A 270 -0.07 30.65 -12.03
C PRO A 270 0.54 29.79 -13.15
N VAL A 271 -0.30 29.25 -14.03
CA VAL A 271 0.13 28.53 -15.23
C VAL A 271 0.34 29.52 -16.37
N THR A 272 1.59 29.82 -16.70
CA THR A 272 1.92 30.72 -17.82
C THR A 272 1.90 29.97 -19.15
N GLY A 273 0.82 30.07 -19.95
CA GLY A 273 0.78 29.50 -21.31
C GLY A 273 -0.57 29.61 -22.04
N GLN A 274 -0.50 30.06 -23.31
CA GLN A 274 -1.54 30.14 -24.37
C GLN A 274 -3.01 30.35 -23.93
N GLY A 275 -3.40 31.61 -23.72
CA GLY A 275 -4.82 32.00 -23.74
C GLY A 275 -5.21 33.20 -22.90
N GLY A 276 -4.32 33.73 -22.06
CA GLY A 276 -4.61 34.92 -21.24
C GLY A 276 -5.69 34.71 -20.18
N ARG A 277 -5.96 33.45 -19.79
CA ARG A 277 -6.77 33.14 -18.61
C ARG A 277 -5.83 32.87 -17.44
N ASP A 278 -6.13 33.46 -16.29
CA ASP A 278 -5.45 33.21 -15.01
C ASP A 278 -5.79 31.78 -14.56
N GLU A 279 -5.09 30.79 -15.13
CA GLU A 279 -5.15 29.39 -14.70
C GLU A 279 -4.19 29.19 -13.53
N TRP A 280 -4.65 28.46 -12.52
CA TRP A 280 -3.93 28.20 -11.27
C TRP A 280 -3.75 26.71 -11.10
N ARG A 281 -2.50 26.29 -10.89
CA ARG A 281 -2.12 24.93 -10.51
C ARG A 281 -2.02 24.82 -9.00
N VAL A 282 -2.59 23.75 -8.46
CA VAL A 282 -2.58 23.43 -7.03
C VAL A 282 -2.29 21.95 -6.82
N VAL A 283 -1.40 21.63 -5.88
CA VAL A 283 -1.22 20.26 -5.39
C VAL A 283 -2.10 20.07 -4.16
N VAL A 284 -2.87 18.99 -4.13
CA VAL A 284 -3.81 18.64 -3.06
C VAL A 284 -3.34 17.35 -2.40
N ASP A 285 -3.25 17.36 -1.06
CA ASP A 285 -3.16 16.16 -0.22
C ASP A 285 -4.56 15.58 -0.04
N LEU A 286 -4.80 14.40 -0.62
CA LEU A 286 -6.03 13.64 -0.48
C LEU A 286 -5.83 12.59 0.61
N ARG A 287 -6.52 12.78 1.73
CA ARG A 287 -6.53 11.82 2.83
C ARG A 287 -7.84 11.07 2.88
N HIS A 288 -7.78 9.75 2.95
CA HIS A 288 -8.98 8.94 2.80
C HIS A 288 -9.02 7.70 3.70
N CYS A 289 -10.25 7.27 3.96
CA CYS A 289 -10.60 6.16 4.84
C CYS A 289 -11.90 5.50 4.35
N PHE A 290 -11.93 4.17 4.36
CA PHE A 290 -13.08 3.36 3.92
C PHE A 290 -13.60 2.50 5.06
N VAL A 291 -14.93 2.34 5.12
CA VAL A 291 -15.70 1.46 6.01
C VAL A 291 -15.59 1.78 7.51
N VAL A 292 -14.37 1.90 8.05
CA VAL A 292 -14.10 2.18 9.47
C VAL A 292 -13.94 3.69 9.65
N PRO A 293 -14.81 4.36 10.44
CA PRO A 293 -14.62 5.77 10.77
C PRO A 293 -13.36 5.97 11.61
N GLY A 294 -12.62 7.05 11.35
CA GLY A 294 -11.44 7.39 12.14
C GLY A 294 -10.24 6.46 11.95
N CYS A 295 -10.22 5.66 10.88
CA CYS A 295 -9.03 4.88 10.54
C CYS A 295 -7.84 5.79 10.25
N THR A 296 -6.63 5.22 10.26
CA THR A 296 -5.42 5.89 9.77
C THR A 296 -5.70 6.42 8.37
N VAL A 297 -5.41 7.67 8.03
CA VAL A 297 -5.69 8.14 6.66
C VAL A 297 -4.44 8.05 5.80
N ASP A 298 -4.57 7.53 4.58
CA ASP A 298 -3.44 7.55 3.62
C ASP A 298 -3.48 8.86 2.84
N GLY A 299 -2.35 9.57 2.82
CA GLY A 299 -2.15 10.72 1.95
C GLY A 299 -1.91 10.30 0.51
N LEU A 300 -2.18 11.21 -0.41
CA LEU A 300 -1.94 11.05 -1.84
C LEU A 300 -1.90 12.43 -2.45
N ARG A 301 -0.92 12.72 -3.29
CA ARG A 301 -0.90 14.01 -3.97
C ARG A 301 -1.60 13.90 -5.31
N ALA A 302 -2.47 14.87 -5.56
CA ALA A 302 -3.10 15.06 -6.85
C ALA A 302 -2.96 16.52 -7.29
N GLU A 303 -2.70 16.74 -8.58
CA GLU A 303 -2.72 18.08 -9.15
C GLU A 303 -4.15 18.46 -9.55
N THR A 304 -4.58 19.65 -9.16
CA THR A 304 -5.81 20.29 -9.66
C THR A 304 -5.45 21.57 -10.40
N ARG A 305 -6.26 21.91 -11.41
CA ARG A 305 -6.13 23.17 -12.17
C ARG A 305 -7.44 23.92 -12.14
N TRP A 306 -7.35 25.24 -11.98
CA TRP A 306 -8.49 26.12 -11.73
C TRP A 306 -8.43 27.35 -12.63
N ILE A 307 -9.57 27.82 -13.11
CA ILE A 307 -9.71 29.07 -13.85
C ILE A 307 -10.65 30.01 -13.11
N GLU A 308 -10.37 31.30 -13.19
CA GLU A 308 -11.31 32.32 -12.73
C GLU A 308 -12.38 32.58 -13.78
N THR A 309 -13.65 32.53 -13.37
CA THR A 309 -14.79 32.82 -14.23
C THR A 309 -15.51 34.07 -13.71
N PRO A 310 -15.86 35.06 -14.57
CA PRO A 310 -16.52 36.28 -14.12
C PRO A 310 -17.86 36.06 -13.43
N ALA A 311 -18.60 35.02 -13.82
CA ALA A 311 -19.95 34.75 -13.32
C ALA A 311 -19.99 33.80 -12.11
N GLN A 312 -19.00 32.92 -11.96
CA GLN A 312 -19.07 31.82 -11.01
C GLN A 312 -17.83 31.74 -10.09
N GLY A 313 -16.92 32.71 -10.17
CA GLY A 313 -15.68 32.70 -9.40
C GLY A 313 -14.71 31.63 -9.90
N LEU A 314 -13.88 31.13 -9.00
CA LEU A 314 -12.86 30.14 -9.32
C LEU A 314 -13.48 28.75 -9.56
N ARG A 315 -13.11 28.10 -10.67
CA ARG A 315 -13.67 26.82 -11.11
C ARG A 315 -12.60 25.83 -11.53
N MET A 316 -12.75 24.58 -11.11
CA MET A 316 -11.83 23.49 -11.42
C MET A 316 -12.01 23.05 -12.88
N VAL A 317 -10.91 22.94 -13.60
CA VAL A 317 -10.85 22.50 -15.01
C VAL A 317 -10.05 21.22 -15.20
N ALA A 318 -9.26 20.81 -14.21
CA ALA A 318 -8.63 19.50 -14.17
C ALA A 318 -8.45 18.99 -12.74
N PHE A 319 -8.49 17.66 -12.60
CA PHE A 319 -8.13 16.90 -11.40
C PHE A 319 -7.34 15.67 -11.90
N ALA A 320 -6.02 15.71 -11.77
CA ALA A 320 -5.15 14.62 -12.19
C ALA A 320 -5.23 13.46 -11.19
N PRO A 321 -5.10 12.20 -11.65
CA PRO A 321 -4.83 11.10 -10.72
C PRO A 321 -3.43 11.26 -10.11
N SER A 322 -3.09 10.45 -9.11
CA SER A 322 -1.74 10.42 -8.57
C SER A 322 -0.69 9.90 -9.54
N GLU A 323 0.55 10.34 -9.31
CA GLU A 323 1.70 10.03 -10.16
C GLU A 323 2.37 8.70 -9.74
N PRO A 324 3.08 8.02 -10.67
CA PRO A 324 3.75 6.76 -10.39
C PRO A 324 4.73 6.79 -9.22
N GLU A 325 5.40 7.93 -8.96
CA GLU A 325 6.35 8.08 -7.84
C GLU A 325 5.69 7.94 -6.46
N GLU A 326 4.36 8.02 -6.38
CA GLU A 326 3.58 7.80 -5.17
C GLU A 326 2.78 6.49 -5.23
N ASN A 327 3.22 5.53 -6.04
CA ASN A 327 2.45 4.32 -6.37
C ASN A 327 1.08 4.71 -6.96
N GLY A 328 1.09 5.63 -7.91
CA GLY A 328 -0.10 6.06 -8.65
C GLY A 328 -0.22 5.43 -10.04
N PRO A 329 -1.40 5.51 -10.66
CA PRO A 329 -2.67 5.91 -10.07
C PRO A 329 -3.33 4.75 -9.33
N ARG A 330 -4.17 5.05 -8.32
CA ARG A 330 -4.97 4.02 -7.65
C ARG A 330 -6.15 3.58 -8.52
N PRO A 331 -6.61 2.32 -8.45
CA PRO A 331 -7.71 1.81 -9.28
C PRO A 331 -8.99 2.66 -9.23
N TRP A 332 -9.36 3.14 -8.05
CA TRP A 332 -10.55 3.98 -7.86
C TRP A 332 -10.41 5.39 -8.46
N GLU A 333 -9.19 5.86 -8.72
CA GLU A 333 -8.94 7.16 -9.36
C GLU A 333 -9.22 7.11 -10.85
N VAL A 334 -9.01 5.98 -11.52
CA VAL A 334 -8.95 5.92 -12.99
C VAL A 334 -9.91 4.92 -13.63
N THR A 335 -10.51 4.02 -12.86
CA THR A 335 -11.35 2.93 -13.39
C THR A 335 -12.72 2.87 -12.72
N ASN A 336 -13.76 2.51 -13.49
CA ASN A 336 -15.08 2.20 -12.95
C ASN A 336 -14.98 0.88 -12.21
N LEU A 337 -15.23 0.85 -10.89
CA LEU A 337 -15.17 -0.38 -10.12
C LEU A 337 -16.57 -0.85 -9.71
N THR A 338 -16.79 -2.15 -9.77
CA THR A 338 -17.86 -2.82 -9.03
C THR A 338 -17.27 -3.29 -7.72
N VAL A 339 -17.85 -2.87 -6.60
CA VAL A 339 -17.24 -3.07 -5.29
C VAL A 339 -18.15 -3.92 -4.41
N ALA A 340 -17.55 -4.88 -3.72
CA ALA A 340 -18.16 -5.56 -2.58
C ALA A 340 -17.38 -5.19 -1.32
N VAL A 341 -18.11 -4.99 -0.23
CA VAL A 341 -17.54 -4.72 1.08
C VAL A 341 -18.00 -5.81 2.02
N GLY A 342 -17.05 -6.56 2.55
CA GLY A 342 -17.27 -7.61 3.53
C GLY A 342 -16.87 -7.20 4.95
N ALA A 343 -16.69 -8.20 5.80
CA ALA A 343 -16.35 -8.01 7.20
C ALA A 343 -14.88 -7.61 7.37
N ARG A 344 -13.98 -8.16 6.54
CA ARG A 344 -12.54 -7.90 6.58
C ARG A 344 -12.00 -7.30 5.29
N THR A 345 -12.69 -7.43 4.17
CA THR A 345 -12.16 -6.99 2.87
C THR A 345 -13.05 -5.99 2.14
N ILE A 346 -12.42 -5.21 1.27
CA ILE A 346 -13.07 -4.42 0.24
C ILE A 346 -12.52 -4.94 -1.09
N VAL A 347 -13.37 -5.55 -1.90
CA VAL A 347 -12.99 -6.11 -3.20
C VAL A 347 -13.56 -5.24 -4.32
N GLY A 348 -12.68 -4.59 -5.08
CA GLY A 348 -13.03 -3.80 -6.26
C GLY A 348 -12.64 -4.53 -7.55
N VAL A 349 -13.60 -4.75 -8.44
CA VAL A 349 -13.34 -5.38 -9.74
C VAL A 349 -13.78 -4.51 -10.90
N THR A 350 -13.16 -4.69 -12.06
CA THR A 350 -13.63 -4.03 -13.29
C THR A 350 -15.02 -4.57 -13.69
N PRO A 351 -15.83 -3.83 -14.48
CA PRO A 351 -17.19 -4.26 -14.83
C PRO A 351 -17.25 -5.62 -15.53
N LYS A 352 -16.17 -6.02 -16.19
CA LYS A 352 -15.98 -7.33 -16.81
C LYS A 352 -16.14 -8.49 -15.82
N TYR A 353 -15.66 -8.31 -14.59
CA TYR A 353 -15.65 -9.34 -13.54
C TYR A 353 -16.76 -9.16 -12.50
N ALA A 354 -17.68 -8.20 -12.69
CA ALA A 354 -18.76 -7.91 -11.75
C ALA A 354 -19.61 -9.13 -11.35
N LYS A 355 -19.79 -10.10 -12.25
CA LYS A 355 -20.53 -11.34 -11.98
C LYS A 355 -19.77 -12.33 -11.07
N ARG A 356 -18.44 -12.27 -11.05
CA ARG A 356 -17.57 -13.10 -10.20
C ARG A 356 -17.37 -12.50 -8.81
N LEU A 357 -17.66 -11.20 -8.65
CA LEU A 357 -17.45 -10.46 -7.41
C LEU A 357 -17.98 -11.15 -6.14
N PRO A 358 -19.16 -11.79 -6.12
CA PRO A 358 -19.62 -12.51 -4.92
C PRO A 358 -18.71 -13.66 -4.49
N GLU A 359 -18.16 -14.42 -5.44
CA GLU A 359 -17.23 -15.51 -5.12
C GLU A 359 -15.85 -14.97 -4.75
N LEU A 360 -15.33 -14.01 -5.51
CA LEU A 360 -14.05 -13.35 -5.22
C LEU A 360 -14.04 -12.70 -3.82
N GLN A 361 -15.18 -12.10 -3.42
CA GLN A 361 -15.37 -11.56 -2.08
C GLN A 361 -15.30 -12.65 -1.00
N LYS A 362 -15.86 -13.83 -1.25
CA LYS A 362 -15.82 -14.95 -0.31
C LYS A 362 -14.41 -15.51 -0.15
N GLN A 363 -13.69 -15.68 -1.26
CA GLN A 363 -12.27 -16.09 -1.28
C GLN A 363 -11.41 -15.09 -0.50
N ALA A 364 -11.58 -13.80 -0.78
CA ALA A 364 -10.87 -12.72 -0.08
C ALA A 364 -11.13 -12.69 1.42
N GLU A 365 -12.38 -12.90 1.88
CA GLU A 365 -12.70 -12.97 3.31
C GLU A 365 -12.04 -14.18 3.99
N ALA A 366 -12.00 -15.33 3.31
CA ALA A 366 -11.34 -16.52 3.85
C ALA A 366 -9.82 -16.29 4.02
N ALA A 367 -9.17 -15.73 3.00
CA ALA A 367 -7.76 -15.38 3.06
C ALA A 367 -7.46 -14.31 4.12
N ALA A 368 -8.32 -13.30 4.27
CA ALA A 368 -8.16 -12.26 5.28
C ALA A 368 -8.23 -12.80 6.73
N LEU A 369 -9.10 -13.77 7.00
CA LEU A 369 -9.18 -14.42 8.31
C LEU A 369 -7.91 -15.20 8.65
N LEU A 370 -7.25 -15.76 7.65
CA LEU A 370 -5.97 -16.44 7.81
C LEU A 370 -4.86 -15.42 8.08
N ALA A 371 -4.75 -14.39 7.24
CA ALA A 371 -3.77 -13.32 7.35
C ALA A 371 -3.84 -12.57 8.68
N ASP A 372 -5.04 -12.39 9.26
CA ASP A 372 -5.24 -11.72 10.55
C ASP A 372 -4.43 -12.37 11.70
N ARG A 373 -4.10 -13.66 11.61
CA ARG A 373 -3.26 -14.36 12.60
C ARG A 373 -1.80 -13.89 12.58
N TYR A 374 -1.36 -13.34 11.46
CA TYR A 374 0.02 -12.95 11.19
C TYR A 374 0.24 -11.45 11.26
N VAL A 375 -0.74 -10.66 11.71
CA VAL A 375 -0.61 -9.20 11.84
C VAL A 375 0.54 -8.84 12.76
N ARG A 376 1.47 -8.02 12.26
CA ARG A 376 2.67 -7.58 12.99
C ARG A 376 2.71 -6.07 13.24
N GLY A 377 3.55 -5.70 14.21
CA GLY A 377 3.85 -4.32 14.57
C GLY A 377 2.78 -3.61 15.42
N ASP A 378 3.05 -2.34 15.71
CA ASP A 378 2.23 -1.52 16.61
C ASP A 378 1.05 -0.82 15.91
N ALA A 379 0.90 -1.03 14.60
CA ALA A 379 -0.17 -0.42 13.81
C ALA A 379 -1.58 -1.00 14.11
N GLY A 380 -1.66 -1.96 15.02
CA GLY A 380 -2.91 -2.62 15.39
C GLY A 380 -3.49 -3.51 14.28
N PRO A 381 -4.72 -4.01 14.47
CA PRO A 381 -5.36 -4.89 13.50
C PRO A 381 -5.49 -4.22 12.13
N VAL A 382 -5.54 -5.01 11.07
CA VAL A 382 -5.87 -4.49 9.74
C VAL A 382 -7.32 -4.01 9.76
N ASP A 383 -7.57 -2.74 9.42
CA ASP A 383 -8.94 -2.20 9.39
C ASP A 383 -9.77 -2.97 8.36
N ARG A 384 -9.33 -2.92 7.10
CA ARG A 384 -9.84 -3.69 5.96
C ARG A 384 -8.71 -3.96 4.98
N TYR A 385 -8.66 -5.17 4.44
CA TYR A 385 -7.81 -5.48 3.29
C TYR A 385 -8.47 -4.93 2.02
N ARG A 386 -7.73 -4.14 1.24
CA ARG A 386 -8.22 -3.55 -0.01
C ARG A 386 -7.64 -4.35 -1.16
N ILE A 387 -8.52 -4.93 -1.97
CA ILE A 387 -8.13 -5.87 -3.01
C ILE A 387 -8.77 -5.41 -4.31
N PHE A 388 -7.95 -5.19 -5.34
CA PHE A 388 -8.39 -4.78 -6.65
C PHE A 388 -8.07 -5.86 -7.68
N MET A 389 -9.04 -6.23 -8.51
CA MET A 389 -8.83 -7.30 -9.48
C MET A 389 -9.28 -6.87 -10.88
N ALA A 390 -8.40 -7.09 -11.85
CA ALA A 390 -8.55 -6.64 -13.23
C ALA A 390 -8.06 -7.68 -14.23
N ASP A 391 -8.24 -7.40 -15.52
CA ASP A 391 -7.46 -8.08 -16.55
C ASP A 391 -6.15 -7.32 -16.78
N GLY A 392 -5.23 -7.92 -17.54
CA GLY A 392 -3.91 -7.32 -17.81
C GLY A 392 -3.94 -5.87 -18.32
N LYS A 393 -5.00 -5.43 -19.01
CA LYS A 393 -5.08 -4.05 -19.53
C LYS A 393 -5.35 -3.02 -18.44
N GLU A 394 -6.29 -3.29 -17.54
CA GLU A 394 -6.57 -2.38 -16.42
C GLU A 394 -5.50 -2.52 -15.34
N TRP A 395 -4.99 -3.73 -15.12
CA TRP A 395 -3.83 -4.01 -14.26
C TRP A 395 -2.63 -3.12 -14.55
N GLN A 396 -2.18 -3.07 -15.81
CA GLN A 396 -1.01 -2.30 -16.22
C GLN A 396 -1.14 -0.80 -15.98
N ARG A 397 -2.37 -0.30 -15.81
CA ARG A 397 -2.65 1.12 -15.58
C ARG A 397 -2.67 1.50 -14.11
N TRP A 398 -2.65 0.52 -13.20
CA TRP A 398 -2.75 0.75 -11.76
C TRP A 398 -1.38 0.56 -11.13
N TYR A 399 -1.00 1.44 -10.20
CA TYR A 399 0.19 1.24 -9.36
C TYR A 399 1.50 0.94 -10.12
N GLY A 400 1.65 1.40 -11.38
CA GLY A 400 2.83 1.09 -12.20
C GLY A 400 2.90 -0.37 -12.71
N GLY A 401 1.78 -1.10 -12.74
CA GLY A 401 1.73 -2.52 -13.13
C GLY A 401 2.26 -2.86 -14.53
N GLU A 402 2.53 -1.86 -15.39
CA GLU A 402 3.27 -2.06 -16.64
C GLU A 402 4.72 -2.55 -16.45
N ASP A 403 5.33 -2.28 -15.29
CA ASP A 403 6.67 -2.79 -14.95
C ASP A 403 6.63 -4.21 -14.34
N LEU A 404 5.43 -4.74 -14.09
CA LEU A 404 5.16 -6.02 -13.43
C LEU A 404 4.39 -6.98 -14.36
N GLU A 405 4.70 -6.98 -15.67
CA GLU A 405 4.00 -7.83 -16.65
C GLU A 405 4.10 -9.34 -16.37
N TRP A 406 5.06 -9.75 -15.54
CA TRP A 406 5.29 -11.14 -15.13
C TRP A 406 4.58 -11.53 -13.84
N ALA A 407 3.99 -10.57 -13.12
CA ALA A 407 3.37 -10.82 -11.84
C ALA A 407 1.88 -11.10 -11.98
N ALA A 408 1.43 -12.14 -11.28
CA ALA A 408 0.02 -12.47 -11.16
C ALA A 408 -0.65 -11.56 -10.11
N GLY A 409 0.02 -11.33 -8.98
CA GLY A 409 -0.43 -10.49 -7.87
C GLY A 409 0.68 -9.59 -7.37
N PHE A 410 0.30 -8.52 -6.66
CA PHE A 410 1.22 -7.83 -5.75
C PHE A 410 0.48 -7.07 -4.63
N ALA A 411 1.18 -6.90 -3.50
CA ALA A 411 0.85 -5.95 -2.45
C ALA A 411 1.71 -4.69 -2.60
N VAL A 412 1.06 -3.52 -2.71
CA VAL A 412 1.71 -2.23 -2.93
C VAL A 412 1.49 -1.29 -1.74
N PRO A 413 2.55 -0.69 -1.18
CA PRO A 413 2.41 0.36 -0.18
C PRO A 413 1.65 1.57 -0.72
N THR A 414 0.56 1.97 -0.06
CA THR A 414 -0.23 3.15 -0.45
C THR A 414 -0.06 4.33 0.52
N GLY A 415 0.79 4.14 1.53
CA GLY A 415 1.19 5.08 2.56
C GLY A 415 2.07 4.36 3.59
N GLU A 416 2.46 5.04 4.67
CA GLU A 416 3.34 4.44 5.68
C GLU A 416 2.73 3.21 6.36
N ALA A 417 1.40 3.17 6.53
CA ALA A 417 0.73 2.19 7.38
C ALA A 417 -0.16 1.20 6.62
N ARG A 418 -0.14 1.21 5.29
CA ARG A 418 -1.08 0.45 4.45
C ARG A 418 -0.48 -0.09 3.17
N LEU A 419 -0.96 -1.27 2.81
CA LEU A 419 -0.75 -1.90 1.53
C LEU A 419 -2.12 -2.21 0.92
N ASP A 420 -2.24 -1.95 -0.38
CA ASP A 420 -3.36 -2.44 -1.20
C ASP A 420 -2.88 -3.68 -1.97
N VAL A 421 -3.76 -4.64 -2.22
CA VAL A 421 -3.48 -5.81 -3.06
C VAL A 421 -4.10 -5.63 -4.42
N VAL A 422 -3.37 -6.03 -5.45
CA VAL A 422 -3.86 -6.06 -6.82
C VAL A 422 -3.70 -7.49 -7.32
N LEU A 423 -4.73 -8.08 -7.97
CA LEU A 423 -4.58 -9.32 -8.76
C LEU A 423 -4.90 -9.16 -10.27
N ASN A 424 -4.13 -9.82 -11.12
CA ASN A 424 -4.32 -9.93 -12.58
C ASN A 424 -5.06 -11.21 -12.95
N LEU A 425 -6.39 -11.10 -13.09
CA LEU A 425 -7.28 -12.21 -13.42
C LEU A 425 -7.19 -12.67 -14.89
N SER A 426 -6.32 -12.12 -15.74
CA SER A 426 -6.09 -12.70 -17.08
C SER A 426 -5.01 -13.76 -17.10
N GLU A 427 -4.09 -13.73 -16.13
CA GLU A 427 -2.98 -14.69 -16.03
C GLU A 427 -3.26 -15.80 -15.01
N MET A 428 -4.27 -15.64 -14.14
CA MET A 428 -4.60 -16.62 -13.11
C MET A 428 -5.66 -17.64 -13.53
N ALA A 429 -5.38 -18.91 -13.24
CA ALA A 429 -6.40 -19.95 -13.15
C ALA A 429 -7.34 -19.71 -11.95
N GLU A 430 -8.55 -20.26 -11.95
CA GLU A 430 -9.55 -19.97 -10.91
C GLU A 430 -9.19 -20.54 -9.53
N ASP A 431 -8.55 -21.69 -9.51
CA ASP A 431 -8.03 -22.37 -8.32
C ASP A 431 -6.84 -21.63 -7.68
N TYR A 432 -6.03 -20.96 -8.51
CA TYR A 432 -4.85 -20.21 -8.04
C TYR A 432 -5.17 -18.88 -7.32
N ILE A 433 -6.41 -18.39 -7.45
CA ILE A 433 -6.81 -17.11 -6.83
C ILE A 433 -6.80 -17.21 -5.31
N ASP A 434 -7.21 -18.35 -4.74
CA ASP A 434 -7.25 -18.52 -3.29
C ASP A 434 -5.86 -18.49 -2.68
N ASP A 435 -4.90 -19.11 -3.35
CA ASP A 435 -3.53 -19.22 -2.87
C ASP A 435 -2.81 -17.87 -3.01
N THR A 436 -2.94 -17.21 -4.18
CA THR A 436 -2.44 -15.84 -4.35
C THR A 436 -3.03 -14.88 -3.32
N LEU A 437 -4.33 -14.97 -3.02
CA LEU A 437 -4.94 -14.12 -1.99
C LEU A 437 -4.33 -14.35 -0.60
N ARG A 438 -4.03 -15.60 -0.22
CA ARG A 438 -3.39 -15.84 1.09
C ARG A 438 -1.99 -15.27 1.13
N HIS A 439 -1.22 -15.48 0.07
CA HIS A 439 0.12 -14.93 -0.09
C HIS A 439 0.11 -13.40 0.02
N GLU A 440 -0.69 -12.70 -0.80
CA GLU A 440 -0.68 -11.24 -0.84
C GLU A 440 -1.22 -10.60 0.45
N LEU A 441 -2.22 -11.21 1.07
CA LEU A 441 -2.75 -10.71 2.34
C LEU A 441 -1.78 -10.95 3.50
N ALA A 442 -0.89 -11.94 3.40
CA ALA A 442 0.21 -12.12 4.35
C ALA A 442 1.20 -10.94 4.28
N HIS A 443 1.50 -10.41 3.09
CA HIS A 443 2.29 -9.17 2.95
C HIS A 443 1.61 -7.99 3.65
N VAL A 444 0.31 -7.80 3.45
CA VAL A 444 -0.44 -6.75 4.16
C VAL A 444 -0.39 -6.93 5.67
N ALA A 445 -0.52 -8.16 6.17
CA ALA A 445 -0.50 -8.46 7.60
C ALA A 445 0.87 -8.22 8.24
N THR A 446 1.96 -8.57 7.53
CA THR A 446 3.31 -8.60 8.10
C THR A 446 4.10 -7.30 7.86
N LEU A 447 3.84 -6.58 6.77
CA LEU A 447 4.65 -5.43 6.34
C LEU A 447 4.03 -4.05 6.63
N ARG A 448 2.76 -3.96 7.06
CA ARG A 448 2.15 -2.67 7.41
C ARG A 448 2.97 -1.89 8.44
N ALA A 449 3.22 -0.60 8.18
CA ALA A 449 4.01 0.27 9.06
C ALA A 449 5.43 -0.26 9.36
N ALA A 450 5.94 -1.19 8.55
CA ALA A 450 7.35 -1.47 8.54
C ALA A 450 8.01 -0.40 7.68
N GLY A 451 8.89 0.40 8.28
CA GLY A 451 9.85 1.19 7.51
C GLY A 451 10.95 0.30 6.95
N TYR A 452 10.58 -0.85 6.39
CA TYR A 452 11.56 -1.79 5.85
C TYR A 452 12.21 -1.11 4.65
N SER A 453 13.54 -1.08 4.65
CA SER A 453 14.28 -0.82 3.42
C SER A 453 14.04 -2.00 2.49
N ASP A 454 13.91 -1.75 1.18
CA ASP A 454 13.96 -2.79 0.12
C ASP A 454 15.35 -3.43 0.06
N ASP A 455 15.90 -3.81 1.20
CA ASP A 455 17.18 -4.45 1.29
C ASP A 455 16.98 -5.88 0.79
N ASP A 456 17.47 -6.11 -0.43
CA ASP A 456 17.49 -7.40 -1.14
C ASP A 456 17.93 -8.57 -0.21
N ASP A 457 18.68 -8.27 0.85
CA ASP A 457 19.17 -9.20 1.86
C ASP A 457 18.08 -9.95 2.64
N PHE A 458 16.83 -9.45 2.69
CA PHE A 458 15.72 -10.08 3.44
C PHE A 458 14.53 -10.52 2.60
N TRP A 459 14.62 -10.42 1.28
CA TRP A 459 13.56 -10.83 0.35
C TRP A 459 13.07 -12.26 0.60
N TRP A 460 13.99 -13.22 0.81
CA TRP A 460 13.65 -14.63 1.09
C TRP A 460 12.76 -14.81 2.34
N LEU A 461 12.88 -13.91 3.31
CA LEU A 461 12.13 -13.98 4.56
C LEU A 461 10.75 -13.31 4.41
N ILE A 462 10.67 -12.26 3.58
CA ILE A 462 9.42 -11.58 3.22
C ILE A 462 8.54 -12.50 2.37
N GLU A 463 9.06 -13.05 1.28
CA GLU A 463 8.29 -13.99 0.45
C GLU A 463 8.07 -15.32 1.17
N GLY A 464 9.08 -15.80 1.90
CA GLY A 464 8.97 -17.07 2.63
C GLY A 464 7.90 -17.08 3.71
N ILE A 465 7.61 -15.95 4.37
CA ILE A 465 6.48 -15.88 5.31
C ILE A 465 5.14 -15.82 4.57
N ALA A 466 5.08 -15.19 3.40
CA ALA A 466 3.87 -15.13 2.61
C ALA A 466 3.48 -16.52 2.07
N ASP A 467 4.45 -17.26 1.51
CA ASP A 467 4.25 -18.65 1.09
C ASP A 467 3.96 -19.56 2.29
N TYR A 468 4.61 -19.34 3.43
CA TYR A 468 4.29 -20.11 4.65
C TYR A 468 2.84 -19.94 5.07
N VAL A 469 2.27 -18.74 4.93
CA VAL A 469 0.86 -18.46 5.23
C VAL A 469 -0.07 -19.09 4.19
N ASP A 470 0.31 -19.03 2.92
CA ASP A 470 -0.45 -19.65 1.83
C ASP A 470 -0.59 -21.18 2.03
N GLU A 471 0.52 -21.82 2.35
CA GLU A 471 0.68 -23.27 2.53
C GLU A 471 0.21 -23.79 3.90
N LEU A 472 -0.52 -22.99 4.68
CA LEU A 472 -0.94 -23.40 6.01
C LEU A 472 -1.90 -24.59 5.96
N GLY A 473 -1.45 -25.69 6.57
CA GLY A 473 -2.20 -26.95 6.62
C GLY A 473 -1.89 -27.90 5.46
N VAL A 474 -1.07 -27.47 4.50
CA VAL A 474 -0.57 -28.32 3.43
C VAL A 474 0.64 -29.14 3.95
N PRO A 475 0.65 -30.47 3.76
CA PRO A 475 1.82 -31.28 4.06
C PRO A 475 3.06 -30.79 3.31
N VAL A 476 4.22 -30.75 3.97
CA VAL A 476 5.47 -30.26 3.37
C VAL A 476 5.86 -30.98 2.06
N THR A 477 5.44 -32.25 1.95
CA THR A 477 5.70 -33.13 0.80
C THR A 477 4.76 -32.87 -0.38
N GLU A 478 3.74 -32.02 -0.21
CA GLU A 478 2.76 -31.68 -1.24
C GLU A 478 2.99 -30.26 -1.80
N TYR A 479 4.07 -29.58 -1.40
CA TYR A 479 4.45 -28.29 -1.95
C TYR A 479 4.75 -28.41 -3.45
N GLU A 480 4.09 -27.59 -4.26
CA GLU A 480 4.05 -27.75 -5.73
C GLU A 480 5.44 -27.56 -6.37
N GLU A 481 6.25 -26.65 -5.83
CA GLU A 481 7.56 -26.28 -6.37
C GLU A 481 8.72 -27.11 -5.79
N ALA A 482 8.45 -28.17 -5.02
CA ALA A 482 9.48 -28.97 -4.36
C ALA A 482 10.58 -29.46 -5.33
N GLU A 483 10.21 -29.92 -6.53
CA GLU A 483 11.16 -30.38 -7.54
C GLU A 483 12.05 -29.23 -8.07
N LEU A 484 11.51 -28.02 -8.19
CA LEU A 484 12.26 -26.84 -8.61
C LEU A 484 13.25 -26.39 -7.55
N VAL A 485 12.85 -26.47 -6.27
CA VAL A 485 13.71 -26.20 -5.13
C VAL A 485 14.85 -27.22 -5.04
N ALA A 486 14.56 -28.52 -5.18
CA ALA A 486 15.60 -29.57 -5.22
C ALA A 486 16.61 -29.30 -6.33
N ARG A 487 16.11 -29.02 -7.55
CA ARG A 487 16.94 -28.66 -8.69
C ARG A 487 17.81 -27.43 -8.41
N TYR A 488 17.24 -26.39 -7.81
CA TYR A 488 17.97 -25.17 -7.46
C TYR A 488 19.07 -25.45 -6.43
N ALA A 489 18.78 -26.26 -5.40
CA ALA A 489 19.76 -26.63 -4.37
C ALA A 489 20.93 -27.48 -4.90
N ASP A 490 20.71 -28.21 -6.00
CA ASP A 490 21.72 -29.01 -6.69
C ASP A 490 22.54 -28.19 -7.71
N GLU A 491 21.88 -27.32 -8.49
CA GLU A 491 22.52 -26.52 -9.54
C GLU A 491 23.20 -25.26 -8.99
N VAL A 492 22.65 -24.68 -7.93
CA VAL A 492 23.18 -23.47 -7.29
C VAL A 492 23.98 -23.86 -6.05
N ASP A 493 25.23 -23.41 -6.01
CA ASP A 493 26.10 -23.57 -4.86
C ASP A 493 25.56 -22.75 -3.66
N MET A 494 24.70 -23.37 -2.84
CA MET A 494 24.05 -22.76 -1.66
C MET A 494 25.02 -22.52 -0.49
N LYS A 495 26.22 -22.01 -0.77
CA LYS A 495 27.25 -21.66 0.22
C LYS A 495 26.77 -20.66 1.26
N THR A 496 25.86 -19.76 0.88
CA THR A 496 25.24 -18.78 1.76
C THR A 496 24.04 -19.35 2.54
N GLY A 497 23.69 -20.61 2.30
CA GLY A 497 22.53 -21.28 2.88
C GLY A 497 21.23 -20.81 2.23
N VAL A 498 20.18 -20.64 3.04
CA VAL A 498 18.83 -20.31 2.58
C VAL A 498 18.60 -18.82 2.32
N VAL A 499 19.61 -17.97 2.55
CA VAL A 499 19.56 -16.56 2.17
C VAL A 499 19.79 -16.46 0.66
N VAL A 500 18.68 -16.34 -0.08
CA VAL A 500 18.66 -16.15 -1.53
C VAL A 500 18.25 -14.71 -1.88
N PRO A 501 18.90 -14.07 -2.86
CA PRO A 501 18.54 -12.71 -3.28
C PRO A 501 17.25 -12.72 -4.10
N PRO A 502 16.57 -11.57 -4.25
CA PRO A 502 15.44 -11.44 -5.16
C PRO A 502 15.81 -11.83 -6.60
N PRO A 503 14.85 -12.35 -7.38
CA PRO A 503 15.04 -12.56 -8.80
C PRO A 503 15.30 -11.22 -9.51
N ASP A 504 16.16 -11.24 -10.53
CA ASP A 504 16.34 -10.10 -11.44
C ASP A 504 15.69 -10.40 -12.80
N ALA A 505 15.67 -9.38 -13.68
CA ALA A 505 15.07 -9.50 -15.02
C ALA A 505 15.70 -10.56 -15.94
N ASN A 506 16.82 -11.19 -15.55
CA ASN A 506 17.46 -12.26 -16.31
C ASN A 506 17.36 -13.63 -15.61
N THR A 507 16.70 -13.70 -14.45
CA THR A 507 16.49 -14.95 -13.72
C THR A 507 15.48 -15.79 -14.49
N GLU A 508 15.80 -17.06 -14.74
CA GLU A 508 14.88 -17.96 -15.45
C GLU A 508 13.66 -18.27 -14.57
N ASP A 509 12.46 -18.37 -15.15
CA ASP A 509 11.22 -18.47 -14.37
C ASP A 509 11.22 -19.60 -13.34
N TRP A 510 11.77 -20.77 -13.70
CA TRP A 510 11.89 -21.89 -12.75
C TRP A 510 12.81 -21.59 -11.56
N GLN A 511 13.83 -20.75 -11.75
CA GLN A 511 14.70 -20.29 -10.67
C GLN A 511 13.99 -19.27 -9.79
N VAL A 512 13.07 -18.49 -10.36
CA VAL A 512 12.24 -17.58 -9.58
C VAL A 512 11.40 -18.41 -8.62
N ALA A 513 10.56 -19.32 -9.12
CA ALA A 513 9.74 -20.21 -8.33
C ALA A 513 10.55 -20.97 -7.26
N ALA A 514 11.72 -21.50 -7.63
CA ALA A 514 12.58 -22.19 -6.67
C ALA A 514 13.07 -21.30 -5.51
N ARG A 515 13.30 -20.00 -5.74
CA ARG A 515 13.75 -19.08 -4.67
C ARG A 515 12.64 -18.76 -3.67
N TYR A 516 11.39 -18.65 -4.13
CA TYR A 516 10.21 -18.58 -3.26
C TYR A 516 10.15 -19.83 -2.37
N GLY A 517 10.24 -21.01 -2.99
CA GLY A 517 10.28 -22.27 -2.27
C GLY A 517 11.42 -22.40 -1.26
N VAL A 518 12.63 -21.90 -1.56
CA VAL A 518 13.73 -21.84 -0.58
C VAL A 518 13.34 -20.98 0.64
N GLY A 519 12.72 -19.82 0.40
CA GLY A 519 12.20 -18.95 1.45
C GLY A 519 11.13 -19.64 2.31
N TYR A 520 10.14 -20.26 1.66
CA TYR A 520 9.09 -21.05 2.29
C TYR A 520 9.65 -22.14 3.20
N TYR A 521 10.53 -23.02 2.71
CA TYR A 521 11.09 -24.10 3.51
C TYR A 521 11.94 -23.59 4.68
N ALA A 522 12.65 -22.47 4.49
CA ALA A 522 13.40 -21.83 5.56
C ALA A 522 12.48 -21.32 6.68
N VAL A 523 11.44 -20.57 6.35
CA VAL A 523 10.46 -20.03 7.32
C VAL A 523 9.69 -21.16 7.99
N ARG A 524 9.22 -22.15 7.22
CA ARG A 524 8.57 -23.36 7.75
C ARG A 524 9.47 -24.07 8.73
N ARG A 525 10.76 -24.26 8.41
CA ARG A 525 11.72 -24.90 9.33
C ARG A 525 11.90 -24.10 10.61
N ILE A 526 12.03 -22.77 10.52
CA ILE A 526 12.15 -21.92 11.72
C ILE A 526 10.89 -22.07 12.59
N SER A 527 9.70 -22.07 11.99
CA SER A 527 8.43 -22.27 12.70
C SER A 527 8.33 -23.66 13.35
N GLU A 528 8.64 -24.74 12.63
CA GLU A 528 8.59 -26.12 13.16
C GLU A 528 9.61 -26.35 14.29
N ARG A 529 10.81 -25.75 14.17
CA ARG A 529 11.90 -25.96 15.11
C ARG A 529 11.79 -25.11 16.37
N PHE A 530 11.40 -23.85 16.24
CA PHE A 530 11.42 -22.86 17.32
C PHE A 530 10.01 -22.40 17.75
N GLY A 531 8.99 -22.77 16.97
CA GLY A 531 7.60 -22.34 17.15
C GLY A 531 7.28 -21.08 16.36
N GLU A 532 6.04 -21.00 15.86
CA GLU A 532 5.50 -19.84 15.13
C GLU A 532 5.75 -18.50 15.87
N PRO A 533 5.54 -18.37 17.20
CA PRO A 533 5.83 -17.11 17.88
C PRO A 533 7.30 -16.67 17.80
N ALA A 534 8.25 -17.61 17.83
CA ALA A 534 9.67 -17.31 17.72
C ALA A 534 10.05 -16.94 16.28
N MET A 535 9.47 -17.64 15.29
CA MET A 535 9.59 -17.28 13.87
C MET A 535 9.10 -15.85 13.62
N LEU A 536 7.93 -15.49 14.13
CA LEU A 536 7.40 -14.13 13.95
C LEU A 536 8.16 -13.06 14.72
N ALA A 537 8.76 -13.40 15.87
CA ALA A 537 9.67 -12.50 16.57
C ALA A 537 10.96 -12.28 15.78
N PHE A 538 11.48 -13.33 15.15
CA PHE A 538 12.62 -13.25 14.25
C PHE A 538 12.31 -12.39 13.01
N PHE A 539 11.14 -12.56 12.41
CA PHE A 539 10.66 -11.73 11.30
C PHE A 539 10.65 -10.24 11.68
N ASP A 540 10.02 -9.88 12.81
CA ASP A 540 9.99 -8.47 13.27
C ASP A 540 11.40 -7.92 13.49
N ALA A 541 12.25 -8.68 14.17
CA ALA A 541 13.62 -8.28 14.46
C ALA A 541 14.42 -7.97 13.18
N VAL A 542 14.26 -8.77 12.14
CA VAL A 542 15.01 -8.64 10.89
C VAL A 542 14.36 -7.60 9.98
N VAL A 543 13.11 -7.84 9.56
CA VAL A 543 12.44 -7.09 8.50
C VAL A 543 11.94 -5.73 8.99
N ARG A 544 11.44 -5.66 10.24
CA ARG A 544 10.80 -4.43 10.75
C ARG A 544 11.77 -3.55 11.55
N ASP A 545 12.62 -4.18 12.36
CA ASP A 545 13.58 -3.47 13.22
C ASP A 545 14.96 -3.29 12.58
N GLY A 546 15.20 -3.89 11.40
CA GLY A 546 16.45 -3.78 10.65
C GLY A 546 17.65 -4.43 11.35
N LYS A 547 17.44 -5.42 12.22
CA LYS A 547 18.55 -6.15 12.87
C LYS A 547 19.17 -7.13 11.88
N SER A 548 20.49 -7.25 11.95
CA SER A 548 21.19 -8.28 11.19
C SER A 548 20.73 -9.69 11.63
N LEU A 549 20.78 -10.67 10.71
CA LEU A 549 20.45 -12.07 11.02
C LEU A 549 21.27 -12.60 12.21
N LYS A 550 22.53 -12.17 12.32
CA LYS A 550 23.46 -12.55 13.40
C LYS A 550 23.05 -12.01 14.76
N ASP A 551 22.39 -10.86 14.82
CA ASP A 551 21.90 -10.28 16.07
C ASP A 551 20.47 -10.78 16.39
N ALA A 552 19.64 -10.96 15.37
CA ALA A 552 18.26 -11.38 15.53
C ALA A 552 18.14 -12.84 15.97
N ALA A 553 18.89 -13.77 15.37
CA ALA A 553 18.73 -15.20 15.65
C ALA A 553 19.06 -15.57 17.12
N PRO A 554 20.16 -15.10 17.73
CA PRO A 554 20.41 -15.38 19.15
C PRO A 554 19.35 -14.77 20.06
N LEU A 555 18.81 -13.61 19.70
CA LEU A 555 17.81 -12.89 20.48
C LEU A 555 16.46 -13.61 20.48
N THR A 556 16.00 -14.08 19.32
CA THR A 556 14.62 -14.58 19.14
C THR A 556 14.54 -16.10 19.06
N LEU A 557 15.55 -16.75 18.47
CA LEU A 557 15.61 -18.20 18.28
C LEU A 557 16.54 -18.88 19.30
N GLY A 558 17.33 -18.11 20.06
CA GLY A 558 18.28 -18.63 21.05
C GLY A 558 19.46 -19.39 20.43
N LYS A 559 19.75 -19.15 19.14
CA LYS A 559 20.79 -19.82 18.36
C LYS A 559 21.52 -18.84 17.45
N ASP A 560 22.79 -19.13 17.19
CA ASP A 560 23.56 -18.39 16.19
C ASP A 560 22.95 -18.60 14.79
N TRP A 561 22.91 -17.54 13.98
CA TRP A 561 22.34 -17.61 12.64
C TRP A 561 22.99 -18.69 11.77
N ASP A 562 24.32 -18.85 11.84
CA ASP A 562 25.03 -19.86 11.05
C ASP A 562 24.56 -21.29 11.37
N ASP A 563 24.12 -21.54 12.60
CA ASP A 563 23.54 -22.83 13.00
C ASP A 563 22.11 -22.99 12.48
N VAL A 564 21.30 -21.92 12.58
CA VAL A 564 19.92 -21.90 12.04
C VAL A 564 19.93 -22.09 10.53
N ASN A 565 20.77 -21.34 9.82
CA ASN A 565 20.90 -21.39 8.37
C ASN A 565 21.31 -22.79 7.87
N ARG A 566 22.26 -23.45 8.55
CA ARG A 566 22.63 -24.84 8.22
C ARG A 566 21.49 -25.82 8.47
N ASP A 567 20.72 -25.63 9.55
CA ASP A 567 19.56 -26.47 9.86
C ASP A 567 18.45 -26.30 8.82
N CYS A 568 18.15 -25.06 8.40
CA CYS A 568 17.22 -24.77 7.30
C CYS A 568 17.67 -25.40 5.98
N LEU A 569 18.94 -25.27 5.61
CA LEU A 569 19.46 -25.87 4.38
C LEU A 569 19.41 -27.40 4.43
N ALA A 570 19.73 -28.01 5.57
CA ALA A 570 19.66 -29.46 5.75
C ALA A 570 18.22 -29.96 5.66
N TYR A 571 17.28 -29.24 6.28
CA TYR A 571 15.86 -29.55 6.21
C TYR A 571 15.32 -29.47 4.78
N LEU A 572 15.62 -28.38 4.06
CA LEU A 572 15.22 -28.22 2.66
C LEU A 572 15.65 -29.43 1.83
N LYS A 573 16.93 -29.83 1.92
CA LYS A 573 17.48 -30.99 1.19
C LYS A 573 16.92 -32.35 1.64
N GLU A 574 16.28 -32.42 2.80
CA GLU A 574 15.64 -33.64 3.30
C GLU A 574 14.22 -33.78 2.75
N VAL A 575 13.50 -32.67 2.58
CA VAL A 575 12.07 -32.66 2.24
C VAL A 575 11.78 -32.42 0.76
N THR A 576 12.77 -31.97 -0.01
CA THR A 576 12.76 -31.88 -1.48
C THR A 576 13.61 -32.99 -2.07
#